data_AF-A0A975N1B5-F1
#
_entry.id   AF-A0A975N1B5-F1
#
_cell.length_a   1.000
_cell.length_b   1.000
_cell.length_c   1.000
_cell.angle_alpha   90.00
_cell.angle_beta   90.00
_cell.angle_gamma   90.00
#
_symmetry.space_group_name_H-M   'P 1'
#
loop_
_entity.id
_entity.type
_entity.pdbx_description
1 polymer ?
#
loop_
_entity_poly.entity_id
_entity_poly.type
_entity_poly.pdbx_seq_one_letter_code
_entity_poly.pdbx_strand_id
1 'polypeptide(L)' 'MIEVVAGVLEPYGPVVRLRAGAFAADLTPAAVAELGLEPGVVVRLAVKATTVAVHPAPTAVGSAP' A
#
# COMPACT_ATOMS: atom_id res chain seq x y z
N MET A 1 3.03 -12.41 -4.23
CA MET A 1 4.01 -11.31 -4.22
C MET A 1 3.78 -10.51 -5.49
N ILE A 2 3.72 -9.19 -5.41
CA ILE A 2 3.35 -8.31 -6.51
C ILE A 2 4.41 -7.23 -6.70
N GLU A 3 4.64 -6.83 -7.94
CA GLU A 3 5.52 -5.71 -8.27
C GLU A 3 4.68 -4.44 -8.47
N VAL A 4 5.11 -3.35 -7.85
CA VAL A 4 4.44 -2.06 -7.97
C VAL A 4 5.48 -0.95 -7.92
N VAL A 5 5.21 0.14 -8.62
CA VAL A 5 6.02 1.35 -8.54
C VAL A 5 5.64 2.11 -7.27
N ALA A 6 6.63 2.45 -6.44
CA ALA A 6 6.43 3.31 -5.29
C ALA A 6 5.89 4.67 -5.76
N GLY A 7 4.74 5.07 -5.23
CA GLY A 7 4.11 6.36 -5.57
C GLY A 7 4.54 7.43 -4.60
N VAL A 8 3.75 7.63 -3.54
CA VAL A 8 3.95 8.71 -2.58
C VAL A 8 4.32 8.15 -1.21
N LEU A 9 5.26 8.79 -0.53
CA LEU A 9 5.63 8.52 0.86
C LEU A 9 5.13 9.68 1.72
N GLU A 10 4.13 9.41 2.56
CA GLU A 10 3.49 10.39 3.42
C GLU A 10 3.89 10.13 4.88
N PRO A 11 4.56 11.06 5.59
CA PRO A 11 4.88 10.88 7.00
C PRO A 11 3.62 10.99 7.86
N TYR A 12 3.34 9.96 8.66
CA TYR A 12 2.24 9.91 9.63
C TYR A 12 2.77 9.58 11.02
N GLY A 13 3.31 10.60 11.70
CA GLY A 13 3.82 10.48 13.07
C GLY A 13 4.93 9.42 13.17
N PRO A 14 4.71 8.28 13.84
CA PRO A 14 5.72 7.22 13.98
C PRO A 14 5.91 6.34 12.74
N VAL A 15 5.04 6.46 11.72
CA VAL A 15 5.09 5.65 10.50
C VAL A 15 5.14 6.53 9.25
N VAL A 16 5.57 5.94 8.14
CA VAL A 16 5.51 6.51 6.80
C VAL A 16 4.54 5.66 5.99
N ARG A 17 3.48 6.28 5.47
CA ARG A 17 2.52 5.61 4.61
C ARG A 17 3.00 5.67 3.17
N LEU A 18 3.32 4.51 2.62
CA LEU A 18 3.56 4.32 1.20
C LEU A 18 2.23 4.15 0.48
N ARG A 19 2.04 4.92 -0.59
CA ARG A 19 0.98 4.76 -1.59
C ARG A 19 1.60 4.24 -2.89
N ALA A 20 1.16 3.08 -3.36
CA ALA A 20 1.68 2.46 -4.58
C ALA A 20 0.54 1.79 -5.36
N GLY A 21 0.09 2.42 -6.45
CA GLY A 21 -1.09 1.97 -7.19
C GLY A 21 -2.34 1.89 -6.31
N ALA A 22 -2.95 0.70 -6.23
CA ALA A 22 -4.11 0.41 -5.37
C ALA A 22 -3.72 0.00 -3.93
N PHE A 23 -2.43 0.00 -3.59
CA PHE A 23 -1.92 -0.45 -2.30
C PHE A 23 -1.52 0.73 -1.41
N ALA A 24 -1.79 0.58 -0.12
CA ALA A 24 -1.25 1.43 0.93
C ALA A 24 -0.58 0.56 1.99
N ALA A 25 0.61 0.95 2.43
CA ALA A 25 1.36 0.23 3.45
C ALA A 25 1.97 1.22 4.44
N ASP A 26 1.88 0.91 5.74
CA ASP A 26 2.51 1.69 6.80
C ASP A 26 3.88 1.08 7.12
N LEU A 27 4.93 1.88 6.94
CA LEU A 27 6.32 1.49 7.11
C LEU A 27 6.97 2.32 8.23
N THR A 28 8.04 1.82 8.83
CA THR A 28 8.85 2.66 9.73
C THR A 28 9.78 3.55 8.91
N PRO A 29 10.16 4.75 9.41
CA PRO A 29 11.16 5.59 8.75
C PRO A 29 12.49 4.87 8.52
N ALA A 30 12.89 4.01 9.47
CA ALA A 30 14.09 3.18 9.35
C ALA A 30 14.00 2.20 8.18
N ALA A 31 12.86 1.53 7.98
CA ALA A 31 12.68 0.61 6.86
C ALA A 31 12.67 1.35 5.51
N VAL A 32 12.07 2.54 5.44
CA VAL A 32 12.11 3.39 4.23
C VAL A 32 13.56 3.73 3.87
N ALA A 33 14.38 4.11 4.85
CA ALA A 33 15.79 4.44 4.65
C ALA A 33 16.63 3.21 4.27
N GLU A 34 16.44 2.08 4.95
CA GLU A 34 17.15 0.83 4.70
C GLU A 34 16.89 0.29 3.28
N LEU A 35 15.64 0.42 2.81
CA LEU A 35 15.22 -0.03 1.49
C LEU A 35 15.51 0.99 0.37
N GLY A 36 15.96 2.21 0.70
CA GLY A 36 16.14 3.29 -0.26
C GLY A 36 14.84 3.65 -1.00
N LEU A 37 13.72 3.64 -0.27
CA LEU A 37 12.40 3.73 -0.88
C LEU A 37 12.10 5.16 -1.32
N GLU A 38 12.07 5.38 -2.63
CA GLU A 38 11.83 6.67 -3.26
C GLU A 38 10.67 6.54 -4.27
N PRO A 39 9.91 7.62 -4.52
CA PRO A 39 8.94 7.65 -5.61
C PRO A 39 9.55 7.22 -6.94
N GLY A 40 8.90 6.29 -7.66
CA GLY A 40 9.35 5.80 -8.96
C GLY A 40 10.16 4.51 -8.94
N VAL A 41 10.60 4.02 -7.78
CA VAL A 41 11.31 2.72 -7.70
C VAL A 41 10.34 1.55 -7.72
N VAL A 42 10.74 0.45 -8.37
CA VAL A 42 9.95 -0.79 -8.36
C VAL A 42 10.18 -1.53 -7.06
N VAL A 43 9.10 -1.85 -6.35
CA VAL A 43 9.14 -2.58 -5.08
C VAL A 43 8.31 -3.86 -5.16
N ARG A 44 8.72 -4.86 -4.38
CA ARG A 44 8.00 -6.13 -4.24
C ARG A 44 7.20 -6.12 -2.96
N LEU A 45 5.87 -6.18 -3.07
CA LEU A 45 4.99 -6.31 -1.91
C LEU A 45 4.67 -7.78 -1.65
N ALA A 46 4.89 -8.19 -0.41
CA ALA A 46 4.50 -9.49 0.13
C ALA A 46 3.43 -9.29 1.21
N VAL A 47 2.30 -9.96 1.05
CA VAL A 47 1.21 -9.96 2.03
C VAL A 47 1.13 -11.33 2.65
N LYS A 48 1.10 -11.40 3.98
CA LYS A 48 0.91 -12.65 4.71
C LYS A 48 -0.55 -13.08 4.59
N ALA A 49 -0.81 -14.20 3.91
CA ALA A 49 -2.17 -14.65 3.62
C ALA A 49 -3.03 -14.84 4.88
N THR A 50 -2.44 -15.29 5.99
CA THR A 50 -3.15 -15.51 7.26
C THR A 50 -3.58 -14.22 7.97
N THR A 51 -3.19 -13.05 7.47
CA THR A 51 -3.56 -11.74 8.04
C THR A 51 -4.43 -10.92 7.09
N VAL A 52 -4.96 -11.54 6.03
CA VAL A 52 -5.86 -10.90 5.08
C VAL A 52 -7.30 -11.13 5.53
N ALA A 53 -8.03 -10.05 5.78
CA ALA A 53 -9.48 -10.08 5.95
C ALA A 53 -10.15 -9.65 4.63
N VAL A 54 -11.07 -10.46 4.13
CA VAL A 54 -11.85 -10.15 2.93
C VAL A 54 -13.21 -9.61 3.36
N HIS A 55 -13.51 -8.39 2.95
CA HIS A 55 -14.80 -7.77 3.19
C HIS A 55 -15.68 -7.90 1.95
N PRO A 56 -17.00 -8.12 2.09
CA PRO A 56 -17.91 -8.11 0.95
C PRO A 56 -17.87 -6.73 0.28
N ALA A 57 -17.85 -6.72 -1.05
CA ALA A 57 -18.01 -5.47 -1.79
C ALA A 57 -19.40 -4.89 -1.46
N PRO A 58 -19.52 -3.58 -1.20
CA PRO A 58 -20.83 -2.96 -1.15
C PRO A 58 -21.52 -3.26 -2.49
N THR A 59 -22.69 -3.88 -2.43
CA THR A 59 -23.53 -4.04 -3.62
C THR A 59 -23.76 -2.65 -4.19
N ALA A 60 -23.22 -2.39 -5.39
CA ALA A 60 -23.53 -1.17 -6.11
C ALA A 60 -25.05 -1.19 -6.36
N VAL A 61 -25.82 -0.45 -5.57
CA VAL A 61 -27.20 -0.15 -5.92
C VAL A 61 -27.13 0.59 -7.25
N GLY A 62 -27.67 -0.02 -8.30
CA GLY A 62 -27.56 0.50 -9.65
C GLY A 62 -28.07 1.95 -9.69
N SER A 63 -27.29 2.84 -10.30
CA SER A 63 -27.84 4.10 -10.79
C SER A 63 -29.00 3.76 -11.72
N ALA A 64 -30.22 4.06 -11.29
CA ALA A 64 -31.41 3.98 -12.12
C ALA A 64 -31.30 5.02 -13.26
N PRO A 65 -31.75 4.69 -14.49
CA PRO A 65 -31.80 5.63 -15.60
C PRO A 65 -32.83 6.75 -15.37
#